data_AF-A0A3B9DLX6-F1
#
_entry.id   AF-A0A3B9DLX6-F1
#
_cell.length_a   1.000
_cell.length_b   1.000
_cell.length_c   1.000
_cell.angle_alpha   90.00
_cell.angle_beta   90.00
_cell.angle_gamma   90.00
#
_symmetry.space_group_name_H-M   'P 1'
#
loop_
_entity.id
_entity.type
_entity.pdbx_description
1 polymer ?
#
loop_
_entity_poly.entity_id
_entity_poly.type
_entity_poly.pdbx_seq_one_letter_code
_entity_poly.pdbx_strand_id
1 'polypeptide(L)'
;MSRYVTEFVGTFLLVLTIGLVVLDGTPMAPIAIGSVLMAMVYMGGHISGAHYNPAVSVAILIRGKMKARELAPYVTAQISGAILASLAVMLIVGDTFAPAPDPEAGLGVVLLCEGLFTFALSLVVLNVATDDATAGNSYYGLAIGFT
;
A
#
# COMPACT_ATOMS: atom_id res chain seq x y z
N MET A 1 -4.08 17.65 -7.52
CA MET A 1 -4.13 16.31 -8.16
C MET A 1 -5.53 15.72 -7.96
N SER A 2 -6.04 14.89 -8.88
CA SER A 2 -7.28 14.15 -8.64
C SER A 2 -7.02 12.97 -7.68
N ARG A 3 -8.09 12.44 -7.07
CA ARG A 3 -8.00 11.26 -6.16
C ARG A 3 -7.32 10.08 -6.84
N TYR A 4 -7.75 9.75 -8.05
CA TYR A 4 -7.27 8.57 -8.78
C TYR A 4 -5.83 8.73 -9.27
N VAL A 5 -5.42 9.94 -9.68
CA VAL A 5 -4.00 10.20 -10.01
C VAL A 5 -3.13 10.08 -8.76
N THR A 6 -3.65 10.49 -7.59
CA THR A 6 -2.92 10.35 -6.33
C THR A 6 -2.73 8.88 -5.97
N GLU A 7 -3.79 8.07 -6.05
CA GLU A 7 -3.74 6.62 -5.84
C GLU A 7 -2.76 5.94 -6.79
N PHE A 8 -2.76 6.32 -8.07
CA PHE A 8 -1.81 5.83 -9.06
C PHE A 8 -0.36 6.16 -8.67
N VAL A 9 -0.06 7.43 -8.37
CA VAL A 9 1.32 7.89 -8.08
C VAL A 9 1.85 7.27 -6.79
N GLY A 10 1.04 7.23 -5.73
CA GLY A 10 1.46 6.63 -4.46
C GLY A 10 1.68 5.12 -4.59
N THR A 11 0.80 4.41 -5.29
CA THR A 11 1.00 2.97 -5.55
C THR A 11 2.21 2.72 -6.44
N PHE A 12 2.42 3.55 -7.47
CA PHE A 12 3.59 3.45 -8.34
C PHE A 12 4.88 3.58 -7.53
N LEU A 13 5.01 4.60 -6.68
CA LEU A 13 6.22 4.81 -5.90
C LEU A 13 6.42 3.72 -4.83
N LEU A 14 5.35 3.26 -4.19
CA LEU A 14 5.40 2.14 -3.25
C LEU A 14 5.92 0.87 -3.92
N VAL A 15 5.32 0.48 -5.04
CA VAL A 15 5.67 -0.76 -5.76
C VAL A 15 7.05 -0.66 -6.41
N LEU A 16 7.44 0.52 -6.89
CA LEU A 16 8.79 0.77 -7.41
C LEU A 16 9.82 0.54 -6.31
N THR A 17 9.60 1.10 -5.11
CA THR A 17 10.50 0.88 -3.96
C THR A 17 10.56 -0.59 -3.59
N ILE A 18 9.41 -1.29 -3.48
CA ILE A 18 9.37 -2.73 -3.20
C ILE A 18 10.25 -3.49 -4.20
N GLY A 19 10.05 -3.28 -5.50
CA GLY A 19 10.82 -4.01 -6.52
C GLY A 19 12.32 -3.73 -6.46
N LEU A 20 12.73 -2.48 -6.25
CA LEU A 20 14.15 -2.12 -6.14
C LEU A 20 14.81 -2.77 -4.91
N VAL A 21 14.18 -2.72 -3.73
CA VAL A 21 14.81 -3.23 -2.50
C VAL A 21 14.75 -4.75 -2.38
N VAL A 22 13.72 -5.39 -2.96
CA VAL A 22 13.61 -6.85 -3.00
C VAL A 22 14.69 -7.42 -3.91
N LEU A 23 14.89 -6.84 -5.10
CA LEU A 23 15.94 -7.29 -6.03
C LEU A 23 17.35 -6.99 -5.51
N ASP A 24 17.53 -5.92 -4.73
CA ASP A 24 18.80 -5.63 -4.04
C ASP A 24 19.08 -6.63 -2.90
N GLY A 25 18.06 -7.30 -2.36
CA GLY A 25 18.20 -8.28 -1.28
C GLY A 25 18.61 -7.68 0.06
N THR A 26 18.41 -6.37 0.25
CA THR A 26 18.85 -5.66 1.45
C THR A 26 18.00 -6.02 2.68
N PRO A 27 18.61 -6.22 3.87
CA PRO A 27 17.85 -6.43 5.11
C PRO A 27 17.04 -5.20 5.53
N MET A 28 17.31 -4.03 4.92
CA MET A 28 16.59 -2.78 5.20
C MET A 28 15.30 -2.63 4.37
N ALA A 29 14.94 -3.62 3.55
CA ALA A 29 13.73 -3.57 2.72
C ALA A 29 12.46 -3.17 3.49
N PRO A 30 12.15 -3.73 4.68
CA PRO A 30 10.94 -3.33 5.43
C PRO A 30 10.94 -1.84 5.80
N ILE A 31 12.10 -1.30 6.20
CA ILE A 31 12.22 0.12 6.59
C ILE A 31 12.06 1.02 5.37
N ALA A 32 12.63 0.66 4.23
CA ALA A 32 12.50 1.43 2.99
C ALA A 32 11.04 1.45 2.49
N ILE A 33 10.38 0.28 2.46
CA ILE A 33 8.98 0.13 2.04
C ILE A 33 8.05 0.93 2.98
N GLY A 34 8.24 0.78 4.29
CA GLY A 34 7.44 1.52 5.26
C GLY A 34 7.66 3.04 5.20
N SER A 35 8.90 3.46 4.97
CA SER A 35 9.24 4.89 4.86
C SER A 35 8.65 5.53 3.61
N VAL A 36 8.68 4.86 2.45
CA VAL A 36 8.04 5.40 1.24
C VAL A 36 6.52 5.43 1.40
N LEU A 37 5.92 4.39 2.00
CA LEU A 37 4.49 4.37 2.29
C LEU A 37 4.10 5.54 3.18
N MET A 38 4.82 5.76 4.28
CA MET A 38 4.64 6.92 5.17
C MET A 38 4.69 8.24 4.39
N ALA A 39 5.72 8.45 3.57
CA ALA A 39 5.88 9.67 2.79
C ALA A 39 4.71 9.88 1.82
N MET A 40 4.28 8.82 1.13
CA MET A 40 3.14 8.89 0.21
C MET A 40 1.83 9.17 0.96
N VAL A 41 1.63 8.57 2.13
CA VAL A 41 0.44 8.80 2.95
C VAL A 41 0.36 10.25 3.42
N TYR A 42 1.47 10.85 3.87
CA TYR A 42 1.50 12.27 4.21
C TYR A 42 1.25 13.18 3.00
N MET A 43 1.75 12.78 1.82
CA MET A 43 1.58 13.54 0.58
C MET A 43 0.15 13.47 0.03
N GLY A 44 -0.48 12.29 0.00
CA GLY A 44 -1.76 12.08 -0.69
C GLY A 44 -2.97 11.88 0.22
N GLY A 45 -2.79 11.79 1.53
CA GLY A 45 -3.87 11.49 2.49
C GLY A 45 -5.02 12.48 2.43
N HIS A 46 -4.70 13.78 2.36
CA HIS A 46 -5.70 14.85 2.26
C HIS A 46 -6.39 14.94 0.88
N ILE A 47 -5.86 14.26 -0.15
CA ILE A 47 -6.40 14.28 -1.51
C ILE A 47 -7.32 13.09 -1.74
N SER A 48 -6.81 11.88 -1.46
CA SER A 48 -7.42 10.60 -1.84
C SER A 48 -7.76 9.68 -0.67
N GLY A 49 -7.30 9.99 0.54
CA GLY A 49 -7.24 9.04 1.65
C GLY A 49 -5.97 8.18 1.64
N ALA A 50 -5.17 8.22 0.56
CA ALA A 50 -3.90 7.50 0.44
C ALA A 50 -4.02 6.01 0.72
N HIS A 51 -4.94 5.33 0.01
CA HIS A 51 -5.18 3.92 0.25
C HIS A 51 -4.01 3.08 -0.31
N TYR A 52 -3.60 3.37 -1.55
CA TYR A 52 -2.49 2.74 -2.29
C TYR A 52 -2.51 1.20 -2.33
N ASN A 53 -3.64 0.61 -1.94
CA ASN A 53 -3.81 -0.81 -1.72
C ASN A 53 -5.31 -1.15 -1.87
N PRO A 54 -5.65 -2.14 -2.73
CA PRO A 54 -7.03 -2.59 -2.90
C PRO A 54 -7.68 -3.11 -1.61
N ALA A 55 -6.96 -3.86 -0.78
CA ALA A 55 -7.48 -4.39 0.49
C ALA A 55 -7.79 -3.25 1.49
N VAL A 56 -6.93 -2.23 1.56
CA VAL A 56 -7.18 -1.03 2.37
C VAL A 56 -8.42 -0.28 1.86
N SER A 57 -8.57 -0.17 0.52
CA SER A 57 -9.75 0.46 -0.08
C SER A 57 -11.04 -0.30 0.26
N VAL A 58 -11.00 -1.62 0.29
CA VAL A 58 -12.11 -2.47 0.74
C VAL A 58 -12.39 -2.28 2.23
N ALA A 59 -11.37 -2.23 3.09
CA ALA A 59 -11.54 -1.99 4.52
C ALA A 59 -12.24 -0.64 4.79
N ILE A 60 -11.83 0.42 4.08
CA ILE A 60 -12.42 1.76 4.18
C ILE A 60 -13.85 1.78 3.61
N LEU A 61 -14.13 1.01 2.56
CA LEU A 61 -15.50 0.81 2.06
C LEU A 61 -16.39 0.20 3.15
N ILE A 62 -15.94 -0.88 3.79
CA ILE A 62 -16.67 -1.59 4.84
C ILE A 62 -16.90 -0.67 6.05
N ARG A 63 -15.93 0.18 6.38
CA ARG A 63 -16.06 1.23 7.42
C ARG A 63 -17.10 2.32 7.06
N GLY A 64 -17.53 2.41 5.80
CA GLY A 64 -18.45 3.43 5.31
C GLY A 64 -17.81 4.79 5.05
N LYS A 65 -16.47 4.86 4.97
CA LYS A 65 -15.71 6.09 4.73
C LYS A 65 -15.35 6.28 3.25
N MET A 66 -15.80 5.38 2.37
CA MET A 66 -15.71 5.47 0.91
C MET A 66 -17.05 5.06 0.28
N LYS A 67 -17.45 5.69 -0.84
CA LYS A 67 -18.64 5.24 -1.58
C LYS A 67 -18.32 4.01 -2.42
N ALA A 68 -19.22 3.04 -2.50
CA ALA A 68 -19.01 1.80 -3.28
C ALA A 68 -18.60 2.04 -4.75
N ARG A 69 -19.15 3.07 -5.38
CA ARG A 69 -18.80 3.46 -6.77
C ARG A 69 -17.37 3.95 -6.95
N GLU A 70 -16.68 4.34 -5.88
CA GLU A 70 -15.29 4.80 -5.92
C GLU A 70 -14.29 3.63 -5.85
N LEU A 71 -14.71 2.46 -5.36
CA LEU A 71 -13.83 1.30 -5.20
C LEU A 71 -13.17 0.90 -6.52
N ALA A 72 -13.95 0.67 -7.57
CA ALA A 72 -13.40 0.20 -8.84
C ALA A 72 -12.40 1.19 -9.46
N PRO A 73 -12.68 2.51 -9.56
CA PRO A 73 -11.68 3.49 -9.99
C PRO A 73 -10.41 3.53 -9.14
N TYR A 74 -10.51 3.40 -7.81
CA TYR A 74 -9.34 3.33 -6.92
C TYR A 74 -8.49 2.10 -7.21
N VAL A 75 -9.10 0.92 -7.26
CA VAL A 75 -8.43 -0.34 -7.53
C VAL A 75 -7.78 -0.33 -8.91
N THR A 76 -8.46 0.19 -9.93
CA THR A 76 -7.87 0.35 -11.27
C THR A 76 -6.65 1.25 -11.25
N ALA A 77 -6.72 2.41 -10.58
CA ALA A 77 -5.58 3.33 -10.48
C ALA A 77 -4.39 2.69 -9.76
N GLN A 78 -4.63 1.97 -8.66
CA GLN A 78 -3.62 1.26 -7.89
C GLN A 78 -2.95 0.17 -8.73
N ILE A 79 -3.73 -0.70 -9.38
CA ILE A 79 -3.21 -1.77 -10.23
C ILE A 79 -2.42 -1.20 -11.41
N SER A 80 -2.92 -0.15 -12.08
CA SER A 80 -2.18 0.50 -13.17
C SER A 80 -0.86 1.10 -12.69
N GLY A 81 -0.83 1.72 -11.49
CA GLY A 81 0.39 2.23 -10.87
C GLY A 81 1.39 1.12 -10.57
N ALA A 82 0.94 0.02 -10.00
CA ALA A 82 1.76 -1.15 -9.69
C ALA A 82 2.37 -1.80 -10.95
N ILE A 83 1.59 -1.93 -12.02
CA ILE A 83 2.06 -2.49 -13.30
C ILE A 83 3.16 -1.60 -13.89
N LEU A 84 2.92 -0.28 -13.96
CA LEU A 84 3.93 0.64 -14.51
C LEU A 84 5.18 0.73 -13.63
N ALA A 85 5.05 0.59 -12.32
CA ALA A 85 6.19 0.49 -11.41
C ALA A 85 7.02 -0.77 -11.69
N SER A 86 6.36 -1.91 -11.86
CA SER A 86 7.03 -3.18 -12.17
C SER A 86 7.80 -3.13 -13.50
N LEU A 87 7.24 -2.44 -14.51
CA LEU A 87 7.92 -2.16 -15.77
C LEU A 87 9.10 -1.21 -15.59
N ALA A 88 8.97 -0.17 -14.76
CA ALA A 88 10.07 0.73 -14.44
C ALA A 88 11.22 0.00 -13.74
N VAL A 89 10.93 -0.90 -12.80
CA VAL A 89 11.95 -1.76 -12.16
C VAL A 89 12.70 -2.58 -13.21
N MET A 90 11.97 -3.23 -14.13
CA MET A 90 12.58 -4.00 -15.23
C MET A 90 13.49 -3.13 -16.11
N LEU A 91 13.11 -1.89 -16.40
CA LEU A 91 13.95 -0.97 -17.18
C LEU A 91 15.20 -0.47 -16.43
N ILE A 92 15.10 -0.33 -15.10
CA ILE A 92 16.19 0.20 -14.26
C ILE A 92 17.22 -0.90 -13.95
N VAL A 93 16.73 -2.08 -13.57
CA VAL A 93 17.57 -3.18 -13.03
C VAL A 93 17.85 -4.26 -14.07
N GLY A 94 17.01 -4.37 -15.11
CA GLY A 94 17.07 -5.47 -16.08
C GLY A 94 16.35 -6.74 -15.63
N ASP A 95 15.73 -6.72 -14.45
CA ASP A 95 14.93 -7.81 -13.89
C ASP A 95 13.70 -7.25 -13.15
N THR A 96 12.73 -8.09 -12.84
CA THR A 96 11.54 -7.71 -12.08
C THR A 96 11.28 -8.67 -10.93
N PHE A 97 10.39 -8.27 -10.03
CA PHE A 97 10.01 -9.10 -8.89
C PHE A 97 8.64 -9.73 -9.15
N ALA A 98 8.50 -11.00 -8.79
CA ALA A 98 7.21 -11.66 -8.69
C ALA A 98 7.02 -12.08 -7.24
N PRO A 99 6.16 -11.40 -6.45
CA PRO A 99 5.84 -11.85 -5.11
C PRO A 99 5.31 -13.29 -5.19
N ALA A 100 6.02 -14.19 -4.55
CA ALA A 100 5.65 -15.59 -4.45
C ALA A 100 5.84 -16.02 -3.00
N PRO A 101 4.95 -16.88 -2.47
CA PRO A 101 5.20 -17.50 -1.18
C PRO A 101 6.47 -18.34 -1.26
N ASP A 102 7.10 -18.54 -0.11
CA ASP A 102 8.17 -19.52 0.04
C ASP A 102 7.68 -20.88 -0.49
N PRO A 103 8.40 -21.54 -1.42
CA PRO A 103 8.01 -22.84 -1.98
C PRO A 103 7.81 -23.93 -0.92
N GLU A 104 8.45 -23.80 0.25
CA GLU A 104 8.34 -24.75 1.35
C GLU A 104 7.18 -24.42 2.31
N ALA A 105 6.58 -23.23 2.21
CA ALA A 105 5.50 -22.82 3.08
C ALA A 105 4.17 -23.50 2.70
N GLY A 106 3.52 -24.11 3.69
CA GLY A 106 2.16 -24.64 3.52
C GLY A 106 1.14 -23.52 3.29
N LEU A 107 0.15 -23.77 2.41
CA LEU A 107 -0.88 -22.79 2.05
C LEU A 107 -1.58 -22.17 3.27
N GLY A 108 -1.87 -22.96 4.31
CA GLY A 108 -2.50 -22.45 5.53
C GLY A 108 -1.66 -21.41 6.26
N VAL A 109 -0.32 -21.56 6.26
CA VAL A 109 0.61 -20.60 6.85
C VAL A 109 0.65 -19.32 6.02
N VAL A 110 0.73 -19.45 4.69
CA VAL A 110 0.71 -18.29 3.77
C VAL A 110 -0.56 -17.46 3.97
N LEU A 111 -1.73 -18.11 3.96
CA LEU A 111 -3.02 -17.42 4.15
C LEU A 111 -3.13 -16.77 5.53
N LEU A 112 -2.60 -17.42 6.57
CA LEU A 112 -2.57 -16.86 7.92
C LEU A 112 -1.69 -15.61 7.99
N CYS A 113 -0.47 -15.67 7.43
CA CYS A 113 0.45 -14.53 7.40
C CYS A 113 -0.15 -13.35 6.62
N GLU A 114 -0.57 -13.57 5.38
CA GLU A 114 -1.19 -12.54 4.53
C GLU A 114 -2.42 -11.94 5.20
N GLY A 115 -3.27 -12.78 5.81
CA GLY A 115 -4.44 -12.35 6.57
C GLY A 115 -4.09 -11.49 7.77
N LEU A 116 -3.13 -11.91 8.59
CA LEU A 116 -2.73 -11.18 9.80
C LEU A 116 -2.09 -9.83 9.48
N PHE A 117 -1.17 -9.76 8.53
CA PHE A 117 -0.50 -8.50 8.19
C PHE A 117 -1.43 -7.53 7.45
N THR A 118 -2.29 -8.02 6.55
CA THR A 118 -3.32 -7.19 5.91
C THR A 118 -4.35 -6.69 6.94
N PHE A 119 -4.73 -7.53 7.89
CA PHE A 119 -5.60 -7.14 9.00
C PHE A 119 -4.95 -6.07 9.87
N ALA A 120 -3.68 -6.22 10.25
CA ALA A 120 -2.96 -5.25 11.04
C ALA A 120 -2.88 -3.89 10.31
N LEU A 121 -2.45 -3.87 9.05
CA LEU A 121 -2.39 -2.66 8.23
C LEU A 121 -3.76 -1.98 8.13
N SER A 122 -4.80 -2.75 7.80
CA SER A 122 -6.16 -2.22 7.68
C SER A 122 -6.68 -1.68 9.01
N LEU A 123 -6.43 -2.38 10.12
CA LEU A 123 -6.83 -1.96 11.45
C LEU A 123 -6.15 -0.63 11.82
N VAL A 124 -4.85 -0.49 11.57
CA VAL A 124 -4.12 0.76 11.83
C VAL A 124 -4.72 1.88 10.98
N VAL A 125 -4.85 1.71 9.65
CA VAL A 125 -5.45 2.71 8.77
C VAL A 125 -6.83 3.16 9.27
N LEU A 126 -7.71 2.21 9.61
CA LEU A 126 -9.05 2.52 10.06
C LEU A 126 -9.05 3.34 11.36
N ASN A 127 -8.13 3.08 12.28
CA ASN A 127 -8.10 3.77 13.57
C ASN A 127 -7.35 5.10 13.54
N VAL A 128 -6.30 5.27 12.71
CA VAL A 128 -5.49 6.50 12.71
C VAL A 128 -5.90 7.50 11.63
N ALA A 129 -6.53 7.03 10.54
CA ALA A 129 -6.86 7.88 9.40
C ALA A 129 -8.37 8.09 9.21
N THR A 130 -9.23 7.21 9.73
CA THR A 130 -10.68 7.28 9.48
C THR A 130 -11.54 7.50 10.72
N ASP A 131 -10.96 7.37 11.92
CA ASP A 131 -11.65 7.60 13.18
C ASP A 131 -11.73 9.08 13.53
N ASP A 132 -12.90 9.52 13.98
CA ASP A 132 -13.12 10.93 14.32
C ASP A 132 -12.40 11.29 15.63
N ALA A 133 -12.14 10.31 16.51
CA ALA A 133 -11.39 10.51 17.76
C ALA A 133 -9.91 10.85 17.52
N THR A 134 -9.35 10.45 16.38
CA THR A 134 -7.97 10.75 15.98
C THR A 134 -7.89 11.82 14.90
N ALA A 135 -8.98 12.52 14.60
CA ALA A 135 -9.01 13.51 13.53
C ALA A 135 -7.94 14.61 13.75
N GLY A 136 -7.19 14.94 12.70
CA GLY A 136 -6.16 15.99 12.74
C GLY A 136 -4.83 15.57 13.41
N ASN A 137 -4.65 14.30 13.75
CA ASN A 137 -3.36 13.82 14.23
C ASN A 137 -2.26 13.98 13.16
N SER A 138 -1.01 14.09 13.61
CA SER A 138 0.17 14.24 12.75
C SER A 138 0.94 12.94 12.50
N TYR A 139 0.57 11.84 13.17
CA TYR A 139 1.34 10.59 13.16
C TYR A 139 0.77 9.50 12.25
N TYR A 140 -0.40 9.72 11.64
CA TYR A 140 -1.12 8.70 10.84
C TYR A 140 -0.24 8.06 9.76
N GLY A 141 0.54 8.86 9.02
CA GLY A 141 1.42 8.34 7.98
C GLY A 141 2.53 7.45 8.54
N LEU A 142 3.12 7.83 9.68
CA LEU A 142 4.14 7.03 10.36
C LEU A 142 3.56 5.71 10.86
N ALA A 143 2.41 5.76 11.53
CA ALA A 143 1.74 4.57 12.04
C ALA A 143 1.38 3.58 10.91
N ILE A 144 0.83 4.08 9.79
CA ILE A 144 0.49 3.25 8.62
C ILE A 144 1.74 2.68 7.96
N GLY A 145 2.79 3.50 7.79
CA GLY A 145 4.04 3.06 7.16
C GLY A 145 4.79 1.99 7.95
N PHE A 146 4.67 1.99 9.28
CA PHE A 146 5.41 1.08 10.17
C PHE A 146 4.52 -0.02 10.77
N THR A 147 3.41 -0.35 10.10
CA THR A 147 2.61 -1.55 10.42
C THR A 147 3.21 -2.79 9.77
#